data_AF-A0A523D2F0-F1
#
_entry.id   AF-A0A523D2F0-F1
#
_cell.length_a   1.000
_cell.length_b   1.000
_cell.length_c   1.000
_cell.angle_alpha   90.00
_cell.angle_beta   90.00
_cell.angle_gamma   90.00
#
_symmetry.space_group_name_H-M   'P 1'
#
loop_
_entity.id
_entity.type
_entity.pdbx_description
1 polymer ?
#
loop_
_entity_poly.entity_id
_entity_poly.type
_entity_poly.pdbx_seq_one_letter_code
_entity_poly.pdbx_strand_id
1 'polypeptide(L)'
;MVCALDPARNQLFLGVGQNLTQPATAFSDAIVAIDLDTGAVKWSFQATAGDAWHAGCQSDPQINCPMPEGPDFDFGAGAILTDLPGSGGQVVIAGDK
;
A
#
# COMPACT_ATOMS: atom_id res chain seq x y z
N MET A 1 -12.03 -2.95 4.05
CA MET A 1 -11.00 -1.90 4.17
C MET A 1 -10.76 -1.66 5.64
N VAL A 2 -9.58 -2.04 6.14
CA VAL A 2 -9.13 -1.74 7.50
C VAL A 2 -8.01 -0.72 7.35
N CYS A 3 -8.08 0.40 8.07
CA CYS A 3 -7.13 1.50 8.00
C CYS A 3 -6.81 2.00 9.41
N ALA A 4 -5.65 2.64 9.59
CA ALA A 4 -5.26 3.24 10.87
C ALA A 4 -5.47 4.76 10.84
N LEU A 5 -6.19 5.26 11.84
CA LEU A 5 -6.49 6.68 12.00
C LEU A 5 -5.48 7.35 12.94
N ASP A 6 -4.98 8.52 12.56
CA ASP A 6 -4.16 9.39 13.41
C ASP A 6 -4.78 10.80 13.47
N PRO A 7 -5.78 11.02 14.34
CA PRO A 7 -6.43 12.32 14.48
C PRO A 7 -5.47 13.41 14.96
N ALA A 8 -4.46 13.04 15.76
CA ALA A 8 -3.50 13.99 16.32
C ALA A 8 -2.66 14.67 15.23
N ARG A 9 -2.48 14.01 14.08
CA ARG A 9 -1.77 14.57 12.92
C ARG A 9 -2.67 14.78 11.71
N ASN A 10 -3.99 14.70 11.86
CA ASN A 10 -4.96 14.82 10.78
C ASN A 10 -4.69 13.88 9.60
N GLN A 11 -4.45 12.59 9.85
CA GLN A 11 -4.11 11.65 8.77
C GLN A 11 -4.71 10.25 8.92
N LEU A 12 -4.88 9.58 7.79
CA LEU A 12 -5.29 8.19 7.65
C LEU A 12 -4.20 7.41 6.93
N PHE A 13 -3.83 6.25 7.45
CA PHE A 13 -2.90 5.33 6.80
C PHE A 13 -3.66 4.26 6.03
N LEU A 14 -3.28 4.10 4.76
CA LEU A 14 -3.83 3.14 3.83
C LEU A 14 -2.75 2.17 3.39
N GLY A 15 -3.03 0.87 3.46
CA GLY A 15 -2.30 -0.14 2.69
C GLY A 15 -2.83 -0.17 1.26
N VAL A 16 -1.93 -0.17 0.29
CA VAL A 16 -2.21 -0.25 -1.14
C VAL A 16 -1.51 -1.47 -1.70
N GLY A 17 -2.23 -2.30 -2.45
CA GLY A 17 -1.64 -3.44 -3.16
C GLY A 17 -0.90 -3.04 -4.43
N GLN A 18 -0.37 -4.03 -5.12
CA GLN A 18 0.04 -3.95 -6.51
C GLN A 18 -1.00 -3.30 -7.44
N ASN A 19 -0.52 -2.81 -8.58
CA ASN A 19 -1.37 -2.37 -9.67
C ASN A 19 -1.72 -3.55 -10.57
N LEU A 20 -2.72 -3.40 -11.42
CA LEU A 20 -3.15 -4.50 -12.30
C LEU A 20 -2.53 -4.43 -13.69
N THR A 21 -1.89 -3.31 -14.04
CA THR A 21 -1.32 -3.06 -15.38
C THR A 21 -0.09 -2.19 -15.27
N GLN A 22 0.81 -2.31 -16.24
CA GLN A 22 1.90 -1.34 -16.43
C GLN A 22 1.42 -0.10 -17.20
N PRO A 23 2.05 1.07 -17.01
CA PRO A 23 3.04 1.35 -15.98
C PRO A 23 2.39 1.40 -14.59
N ALA A 24 3.06 0.81 -13.60
CA ALA A 24 2.63 0.94 -12.21
C ALA A 24 2.77 2.39 -11.72
N THR A 25 1.85 2.78 -10.84
CA THR A 25 1.84 4.08 -10.18
C THR A 25 2.88 4.15 -9.06
N ALA A 26 3.14 5.36 -8.57
CA ALA A 26 3.99 5.60 -7.40
C ALA A 26 3.40 5.07 -6.07
N PHE A 27 2.18 4.53 -6.09
CA PHE A 27 1.51 3.94 -4.94
C PHE A 27 1.24 2.44 -5.12
N SER A 28 1.78 1.82 -6.17
CA SER A 28 1.77 0.37 -6.26
C SER A 28 2.55 -0.22 -5.09
N ASP A 29 1.98 -1.18 -4.38
CA ASP A 29 2.53 -1.82 -3.18
C ASP A 29 3.15 -0.81 -2.19
N ALA A 30 2.27 -0.07 -1.51
CA ALA A 30 2.67 1.09 -0.71
C ALA A 30 1.82 1.29 0.55
N ILE A 31 2.40 1.99 1.52
CA ILE A 31 1.68 2.66 2.61
C ILE A 31 1.53 4.13 2.27
N VAL A 32 0.29 4.61 2.24
CA VAL A 32 -0.02 6.00 1.92
C VAL A 32 -0.70 6.67 3.10
N ALA A 33 -0.17 7.82 3.52
CA ALA A 33 -0.84 8.69 4.47
C ALA A 33 -1.56 9.81 3.72
N ILE A 34 -2.87 9.91 3.95
CA ILE A 34 -3.70 10.99 3.40
C ILE A 34 -4.20 11.91 4.50
N ASP A 35 -4.41 13.17 4.17
CA ASP A 35 -5.06 14.15 5.02
C ASP A 35 -6.57 13.83 5.15
N LEU A 36 -7.10 13.92 6.37
CA LEU A 36 -8.47 13.49 6.66
C LEU A 36 -9.54 14.39 6.04
N ASP A 37 -9.26 15.68 5.89
CA ASP A 37 -10.24 16.66 5.43
C ASP A 37 -10.23 16.79 3.91
N THR A 38 -9.04 16.76 3.33
CA THR A 38 -8.83 17.06 1.90
C THR A 38 -8.61 15.81 1.05
N GLY A 39 -8.25 14.68 1.66
CA GLY A 39 -7.80 13.48 0.94
C GLY A 39 -6.44 13.65 0.25
N ALA A 40 -5.73 14.77 0.46
CA ALA A 40 -4.42 15.00 -0.13
C ALA A 40 -3.38 14.03 0.43
N VAL A 41 -2.49 13.52 -0.42
CA VAL A 41 -1.36 12.68 0.03
C VAL A 41 -0.40 13.54 0.85
N LYS A 42 -0.18 13.15 2.10
CA LYS A 42 0.80 13.79 2.99
C LYS A 42 2.18 13.18 2.82
N TRP A 43 2.24 11.86 2.74
CA TRP A 43 3.44 11.11 2.46
C TRP A 43 3.08 9.70 1.99
N SER A 44 4.04 9.03 1.36
CA SER A 44 3.93 7.62 1.00
C SER A 44 5.26 6.90 1.22
N PHE A 45 5.18 5.63 1.55
CA PHE A 45 6.27 4.68 1.52
C PHE A 45 5.91 3.60 0.51
N GLN A 46 6.72 3.44 -0.53
CA GLN A 46 6.56 2.38 -1.53
C GLN A 46 7.52 1.24 -1.19
N ALA A 47 7.00 0.05 -0.95
CA ALA A 47 7.83 -1.13 -0.66
C ALA A 47 8.35 -1.72 -1.97
N THR A 48 7.46 -1.99 -2.93
CA THR A 48 7.81 -2.59 -4.22
C THR A 48 7.38 -1.72 -5.40
N ALA A 49 8.34 -0.97 -5.93
CA ALA A 49 8.11 -0.19 -7.15
C ALA A 49 7.91 -1.09 -8.37
N GLY A 50 6.97 -0.73 -9.24
CA GLY A 50 6.74 -1.46 -10.49
C GLY A 50 5.91 -2.72 -10.36
N ASP A 51 5.40 -3.06 -9.17
CA ASP A 51 4.54 -4.23 -8.99
C ASP A 51 3.25 -4.04 -9.78
N ALA A 52 3.08 -4.84 -10.83
CA ALA A 52 1.84 -4.91 -11.58
C ALA A 52 1.50 -6.36 -11.85
N TRP A 53 0.41 -6.84 -11.25
CA TRP A 53 -0.02 -8.22 -11.36
C TRP A 53 -1.54 -8.33 -11.32
N HIS A 54 -2.08 -9.33 -12.00
CA HIS A 54 -3.49 -9.72 -11.83
C HIS A 54 -3.68 -11.22 -12.06
N ALA A 55 -4.80 -11.77 -11.59
CA ALA A 55 -5.10 -13.21 -11.65
C ALA A 55 -5.10 -13.83 -13.05
N GLY A 56 -5.24 -13.03 -14.12
CA GLY A 56 -5.08 -13.49 -15.51
C GLY A 56 -3.68 -14.05 -15.82
N CYS A 57 -2.67 -13.81 -14.97
CA CYS A 57 -1.33 -14.37 -15.14
C CYS A 57 -1.15 -15.78 -14.58
N GLN A 58 -2.12 -16.23 -13.79
CA GLN A 58 -2.20 -17.61 -13.30
C GLN A 58 -3.08 -18.51 -14.20
N SER A 59 -3.74 -17.97 -15.23
CA SER A 59 -4.55 -18.78 -16.15
C SER A 59 -3.72 -19.44 -17.25
N ASP A 60 -4.26 -20.51 -17.85
CA ASP A 60 -3.73 -21.14 -19.06
C ASP A 60 -4.79 -21.09 -20.18
N PRO A 61 -4.57 -20.33 -21.27
CA PRO A 61 -3.41 -19.45 -21.49
C PRO A 61 -3.40 -18.25 -20.54
N GLN A 62 -2.23 -17.63 -20.35
CA GLN A 62 -2.14 -16.34 -19.64
C GLN A 62 -2.90 -15.26 -20.41
N ILE A 63 -3.60 -14.38 -19.68
CA ILE A 63 -4.48 -13.37 -20.26
C ILE A 63 -3.98 -11.97 -19.87
N ASN A 64 -3.55 -11.18 -20.85
CA ASN A 64 -3.25 -9.74 -20.72
C ASN A 64 -2.25 -9.36 -19.62
N CYS A 65 -1.27 -10.23 -19.32
CA CYS A 65 -0.31 -9.97 -18.24
C CYS A 65 0.47 -8.68 -18.40
N PRO A 66 0.65 -7.91 -17.31
CA PRO A 66 1.54 -6.76 -17.30
C PRO A 66 2.97 -7.18 -17.69
N MET A 67 3.69 -6.31 -18.42
CA MET A 67 5.06 -6.57 -18.83
C MET A 67 5.98 -5.40 -18.44
N PRO A 68 6.94 -5.58 -17.52
CA PRO A 68 7.20 -6.81 -16.75
C PRO A 68 6.05 -7.15 -15.78
N GLU A 69 5.89 -8.45 -15.51
CA GLU A 69 4.96 -8.95 -14.49
C GLU A 69 5.54 -8.69 -13.11
N GLY A 70 4.70 -8.19 -12.20
CA GLY A 70 5.05 -7.91 -10.81
C GLY A 70 4.94 -9.14 -9.90
N PRO A 71 5.55 -9.09 -8.70
CA PRO A 71 5.56 -10.20 -7.76
C PRO A 71 4.23 -10.51 -7.07
N ASP A 72 3.18 -9.70 -7.27
CA ASP A 72 1.88 -9.86 -6.60
C ASP A 72 1.97 -9.61 -5.09
N PHE A 73 2.66 -8.54 -4.68
CA PHE A 73 2.72 -8.09 -3.29
C PHE A 73 1.59 -7.11 -2.98
N ASP A 74 1.13 -7.17 -1.73
CA ASP A 74 0.02 -6.36 -1.29
C ASP A 74 0.00 -6.09 0.21
N PHE A 75 0.01 -4.80 0.56
CA PHE A 75 -0.51 -4.30 1.83
C PHE A 75 -2.04 -4.38 1.89
N GLY A 76 -2.59 -5.60 1.86
CA GLY A 76 -4.03 -5.85 1.94
C GLY A 76 -4.59 -5.83 3.38
N ALA A 77 -3.72 -6.03 4.37
CA ALA A 77 -4.09 -5.94 5.78
C ALA A 77 -4.15 -4.48 6.27
N GLY A 78 -4.95 -4.23 7.30
CA GLY A 78 -5.02 -2.90 7.89
C GLY A 78 -3.73 -2.52 8.59
N ALA A 79 -3.23 -1.31 8.31
CA ALA A 79 -2.13 -0.74 9.05
C ALA A 79 -2.50 -0.56 10.54
N ILE A 80 -1.49 -0.57 11.41
CA ILE A 80 -1.62 -0.41 12.85
C ILE A 80 -0.77 0.79 13.26
N LEU A 81 -1.39 1.80 13.88
CA LEU A 81 -0.68 2.87 14.58
C LEU A 81 -0.49 2.47 16.04
N THR A 82 0.75 2.44 16.53
CA THR A 82 1.04 2.09 17.92
C THR A 82 2.22 2.88 18.48
N ASP A 83 2.31 2.96 19.81
CA ASP A 83 3.39 3.65 20.50
C ASP A 83 4.64 2.77 20.55
N LEU A 84 5.80 3.37 20.26
CA LEU A 84 7.10 2.73 20.45
C LEU A 84 7.51 2.78 21.93
N PRO A 85 7.70 1.63 22.60
CA PRO A 85 8.13 1.60 23.99
C PRO A 85 9.43 2.39 24.21
N GLY A 86 9.46 3.25 25.23
CA GLY A 86 10.67 3.94 25.68
C GLY A 86 11.14 5.14 24.83
N SER A 87 10.55 5.39 23.65
CA SER A 87 10.94 6.52 22.77
C SER A 87 9.95 7.69 22.77
N GLY A 88 8.72 7.46 23.24
CA GLY A 88 7.62 8.44 23.13
C GLY A 88 7.13 8.69 21.69
N GLY A 89 7.68 7.96 20.70
CA GLY A 89 7.27 8.03 19.30
C GLY A 89 6.15 7.05 18.96
N GLN A 90 5.55 7.21 17.79
CA GLN A 90 4.55 6.29 17.24
C GLN A 90 5.06 5.68 15.93
N VAL A 91 4.64 4.45 15.65
CA VAL A 91 4.97 3.72 14.42
C VAL A 91 3.72 3.22 13.74
N VAL A 92 3.81 3.18 12.42
CA VAL A 92 2.85 2.47 11.56
C VAL A 92 3.44 1.11 11.23
N ILE A 93 2.70 0.05 11.55
CA ILE A 93 3.05 -1.33 11.21
C ILE A 93 2.08 -1.79 10.14
N ALA A 94 2.61 -2.38 9.07
CA ALA A 94 1.82 -2.99 8.01
C ALA A 94 2.50 -4.28 7.57
N GLY A 95 1.69 -5.29 7.25
CA GLY A 95 2.16 -6.56 6.71
C GLY A 95 1.91 -6.62 5.22
N ASP A 96 2.93 -7.07 4.49
CA ASP A 96 2.90 -7.37 3.07
C ASP A 96 2.74 -8.88 2.84
N LYS A 97 2.25 -9.28 1.66
CA LYS A 97 1.95 -10.67 1.28
C LYS A 97 3.21 -11.44 0.84
#